data_AF-A0A835YA03-F1
#
_entry.id   AF-A0A835YA03-F1
#
_cell.length_a   1.000
_cell.length_b   1.000
_cell.length_c   1.000
_cell.angle_alpha   90.00
_cell.angle_beta   90.00
_cell.angle_gamma   90.00
#
_symmetry.space_group_name_H-M   'P 1'
#
loop_
_entity.id
_entity.type
_entity.pdbx_description
1 polymer ?
#
loop_
_entity_poly.entity_id
_entity_poly.type
_entity_poly.pdbx_seq_one_letter_code
_entity_poly.pdbx_strand_id
1 'polypeptide(L)'
;MLGPDGQELEVVRVEKMSDDAWGGVARVDRGDADTLGFGGVATLVAGDLAALLLFAAVGRMNHGEGLALGEVVATALPFLVGWFGAAPFLGGYSADARKKGVGAAAGTAAKCWAVAAPVGIALRSIARGYMPATSFILVSAGVTAVLLVGWRSALAAATPAAEPDSVKARKNKQGNPLEFIQLLMSLTKRW
;
A
#
# COMPACT_ATOMS: atom_id res chain seq x y z
N MET A 1 -32.30 -42.88 38.99
CA MET A 1 -31.47 -44.01 38.52
C MET A 1 -30.26 -44.06 39.43
N LEU A 2 -29.96 -45.21 40.04
CA LEU A 2 -28.79 -45.37 40.90
C LEU A 2 -27.57 -45.73 40.06
N GLY A 3 -26.44 -45.09 40.35
CA GLY A 3 -25.16 -45.42 39.70
C GLY A 3 -24.62 -46.78 40.14
N PRO A 4 -23.56 -47.30 39.50
CA PRO A 4 -22.93 -48.59 39.84
C PRO A 4 -22.49 -48.72 41.32
N ASP A 5 -22.31 -47.58 41.99
CA ASP A 5 -21.83 -47.49 43.38
C ASP A 5 -22.95 -47.21 44.40
N GLY A 6 -24.23 -47.28 43.97
CA GLY A 6 -25.39 -47.17 44.85
C GLY A 6 -25.73 -45.75 45.33
N GLN A 7 -25.14 -44.71 44.75
CA GLN A 7 -25.51 -43.31 45.04
C GLN A 7 -26.55 -42.78 44.05
N GLU A 8 -27.41 -41.89 44.54
CA GLU A 8 -28.46 -41.25 43.76
C GLU A 8 -27.83 -40.26 42.76
N LEU A 9 -28.06 -40.48 41.46
CA LEU A 9 -27.50 -39.63 40.42
C LEU A 9 -28.20 -38.26 40.42
N GLU A 10 -27.52 -37.24 40.90
CA GLU A 10 -27.93 -35.84 40.76
C GLU A 10 -27.70 -35.39 39.30
N VAL A 11 -28.78 -35.31 38.53
CA VAL A 11 -28.74 -34.85 37.15
C VAL A 11 -28.66 -33.33 37.15
N VAL A 12 -27.45 -32.81 37.32
CA VAL A 12 -27.16 -31.39 37.16
C VAL A 12 -27.31 -31.04 35.67
N ARG A 13 -28.29 -30.18 35.34
CA ARG A 13 -28.46 -29.66 33.98
C ARG A 13 -27.26 -28.76 33.67
N VAL A 14 -26.31 -29.30 32.93
CA VAL A 14 -25.18 -28.53 32.37
C VAL A 14 -25.77 -27.55 31.36
N GLU A 15 -25.82 -26.27 31.71
CA GLU A 15 -26.03 -25.22 30.72
C GLU A 15 -24.93 -25.33 29.67
N LYS A 16 -25.33 -25.40 28.39
CA LYS A 16 -24.36 -25.39 27.29
C LYS A 16 -23.56 -24.09 27.40
N MET A 17 -22.30 -24.22 27.81
CA MET A 17 -21.29 -23.20 27.64
C MET A 17 -21.31 -22.82 26.16
N SER A 18 -21.52 -21.53 25.88
CA SER A 18 -21.56 -21.01 24.52
C SER A 18 -20.30 -21.43 23.76
N ASP A 19 -20.45 -21.71 22.46
CA ASP A 19 -19.38 -22.20 21.57
C ASP A 19 -18.16 -21.25 21.49
N ASP A 20 -18.26 -20.09 22.12
CA ASP A 20 -17.28 -19.03 22.24
C ASP A 20 -16.25 -19.26 23.37
N ALA A 21 -16.48 -20.22 24.28
CA ALA A 21 -15.58 -20.50 25.41
C ALA A 21 -14.21 -21.11 24.99
N TRP A 22 -14.11 -21.68 23.79
CA TRP A 22 -12.87 -22.26 23.24
C TRP A 22 -12.21 -21.39 22.17
N GLY A 23 -12.67 -20.15 21.96
CA GLY A 23 -12.12 -19.21 20.97
C GLY A 23 -10.92 -18.39 21.45
N GLY A 24 -10.18 -18.85 22.46
CA GLY A 24 -9.51 -17.94 23.40
C GLY A 24 -8.00 -18.04 23.58
N VAL A 25 -7.19 -18.62 22.68
CA VAL A 25 -5.71 -18.53 22.85
C VAL A 25 -4.87 -18.48 21.57
N ALA A 26 -5.48 -18.55 20.40
CA ALA A 26 -4.74 -18.35 19.16
C ALA A 26 -5.66 -17.74 18.10
N ARG A 27 -6.12 -16.51 18.34
CA ARG A 27 -6.09 -15.58 17.21
C ARG A 27 -4.62 -15.33 16.93
N VAL A 28 -4.01 -16.25 16.18
CA VAL A 28 -2.88 -15.89 15.33
C VAL A 28 -3.40 -14.66 14.62
N ASP A 29 -2.84 -13.51 14.94
CA ASP A 29 -2.90 -12.34 14.11
C ASP A 29 -2.18 -12.76 12.82
N ARG A 30 -2.86 -13.60 12.04
CA ARG A 30 -2.67 -13.70 10.61
C ARG A 30 -3.12 -12.32 10.25
N GLY A 31 -2.16 -11.40 10.27
CA GLY A 31 -2.45 -10.01 10.03
C GLY A 31 -3.24 -9.90 8.75
N ASP A 32 -3.74 -8.72 8.48
CA ASP A 32 -4.31 -8.30 7.20
C ASP A 32 -3.34 -8.46 5.99
N ALA A 33 -2.55 -9.52 5.93
CA ALA A 33 -1.68 -9.97 4.86
C ALA A 33 -2.47 -10.64 3.72
N ASP A 34 -3.66 -11.19 3.96
CA ASP A 34 -4.34 -12.06 2.98
C ASP A 34 -5.65 -11.50 2.37
N THR A 35 -5.98 -10.23 2.61
CA THR A 35 -6.95 -9.49 1.76
C THR A 35 -6.29 -8.26 1.14
N LEU A 36 -5.06 -8.43 0.64
CA LEU A 36 -4.51 -7.58 -0.40
C LEU A 36 -5.45 -7.69 -1.61
N GLY A 37 -6.47 -6.81 -1.68
CA GLY A 37 -7.44 -6.82 -2.75
C GLY A 37 -6.72 -6.74 -4.09
N PHE A 38 -6.60 -7.89 -4.77
CA PHE A 38 -5.92 -8.02 -6.06
C PHE A 38 -6.45 -6.98 -7.05
N GLY A 39 -7.74 -6.65 -6.97
CA GLY A 39 -8.37 -5.56 -7.71
C GLY A 39 -7.72 -4.19 -7.46
N GLY A 40 -7.42 -3.81 -6.21
CA GLY A 40 -6.78 -2.53 -5.90
C GLY A 40 -5.31 -2.46 -6.35
N VAL A 41 -4.61 -3.60 -6.39
CA VAL A 41 -3.26 -3.68 -7.00
C VAL A 41 -3.38 -3.54 -8.52
N ALA A 42 -4.29 -4.30 -9.13
CA ALA A 42 -4.51 -4.29 -10.57
C ALA A 42 -4.92 -2.91 -11.09
N THR A 43 -5.81 -2.19 -10.39
CA THR A 43 -6.20 -0.82 -10.74
C THR A 43 -5.00 0.14 -10.70
N LEU A 44 -4.15 0.04 -9.69
CA LEU A 44 -2.94 0.87 -9.63
C LEU A 44 -1.98 0.55 -10.79
N VAL A 45 -1.71 -0.73 -11.03
CA VAL A 45 -0.82 -1.17 -12.12
C VAL A 45 -1.37 -0.74 -13.48
N ALA A 46 -2.66 -0.91 -13.73
CA ALA A 46 -3.31 -0.52 -14.98
C ALA A 46 -3.26 1.00 -15.19
N GLY A 47 -3.53 1.78 -14.14
CA GLY A 47 -3.47 3.24 -14.23
C GLY A 47 -2.04 3.77 -14.39
N ASP A 48 -1.05 3.17 -13.72
CA ASP A 48 0.37 3.51 -13.91
C ASP A 48 0.82 3.21 -15.34
N LEU A 49 0.42 2.03 -15.88
CA LEU A 49 0.69 1.64 -17.26
C LEU A 49 0.04 2.62 -18.24
N ALA A 50 -1.23 2.95 -18.04
CA ALA A 50 -1.97 3.89 -18.89
C ALA A 50 -1.34 5.29 -18.86
N ALA A 51 -0.92 5.78 -17.69
CA ALA A 51 -0.23 7.05 -17.53
C ALA A 51 1.06 7.12 -18.33
N LEU A 52 1.89 6.08 -18.27
CA LEU A 52 3.17 6.03 -18.98
C LEU A 52 3.00 5.84 -20.50
N LEU A 53 1.99 5.07 -20.93
CA LEU A 53 1.63 4.96 -22.34
C LEU A 53 1.07 6.29 -22.88
N LEU A 54 0.26 7.01 -22.10
CA LEU A 54 -0.26 8.31 -22.46
C LEU A 54 0.88 9.32 -22.63
N PHE A 55 1.83 9.36 -21.70
CA PHE A 55 3.04 10.18 -21.84
C PHE A 55 3.77 9.89 -23.16
N ALA A 56 3.99 8.61 -23.49
CA ALA A 56 4.68 8.24 -24.71
C ALA A 56 3.87 8.59 -25.97
N ALA A 57 2.57 8.34 -25.98
CA ALA A 57 1.69 8.66 -27.10
C ALA A 57 1.66 10.17 -27.37
N VAL A 58 1.40 10.99 -26.34
CA VAL A 58 1.37 12.46 -26.46
C VAL A 58 2.73 13.02 -26.83
N GLY A 59 3.81 12.49 -26.25
CA GLY A 59 5.18 12.87 -26.62
C GLY A 59 5.45 12.63 -28.11
N ARG A 60 5.11 11.44 -28.62
CA ARG A 60 5.25 11.10 -30.04
C ARG A 60 4.39 12.01 -30.93
N MET A 61 3.13 12.24 -30.57
CA MET A 61 2.24 13.16 -31.27
C MET A 61 2.85 14.56 -31.42
N ASN A 62 3.38 15.11 -30.32
CA ASN A 62 3.98 16.45 -30.31
C ASN A 62 5.26 16.54 -31.15
N HIS A 63 5.95 15.42 -31.38
CA HIS A 63 7.13 15.34 -32.23
C HIS A 63 6.81 14.93 -33.68
N GLY A 64 5.53 14.77 -34.03
CA GLY A 64 5.12 14.33 -35.37
C GLY A 64 5.50 12.87 -35.67
N GLU A 65 5.73 12.06 -34.64
CA GLU A 65 6.07 10.64 -34.76
C GLU A 65 4.80 9.77 -34.87
N GLY A 66 4.95 8.57 -35.44
CA GLY A 66 3.84 7.62 -35.60
C GLY A 66 3.25 7.13 -34.27
N LEU A 67 1.97 6.76 -34.27
CA LEU A 67 1.24 6.27 -33.09
C LEU A 67 0.88 4.79 -33.16
N ALA A 68 1.59 4.03 -33.99
CA ALA A 68 1.43 2.59 -34.00
C ALA A 68 1.74 2.04 -32.59
N LEU A 69 0.89 1.13 -32.09
CA LEU A 69 0.94 0.66 -30.70
C LEU A 69 2.35 0.18 -30.31
N GLY A 70 3.03 -0.56 -31.19
CA GLY A 70 4.39 -1.03 -30.96
C GLY A 70 5.40 0.11 -30.75
N GLU A 71 5.26 1.22 -31.46
CA GLU A 71 6.17 2.37 -31.32
C GLU A 71 5.90 3.18 -30.05
N VAL A 72 4.63 3.31 -29.67
CA VAL A 72 4.23 3.94 -28.39
C VAL A 72 4.76 3.11 -27.23
N VAL A 73 4.56 1.80 -27.26
CA VAL A 73 5.07 0.87 -26.24
C VAL A 73 6.61 0.92 -26.19
N ALA A 74 7.29 0.86 -27.34
CA ALA A 74 8.75 0.96 -27.39
C ALA A 74 9.27 2.28 -26.81
N THR A 75 8.53 3.38 -27.00
CA THR A 75 8.87 4.69 -26.45
C THR A 75 8.65 4.74 -24.93
N ALA A 76 7.57 4.12 -24.43
CA ALA A 76 7.26 4.03 -23.01
C ALA A 76 8.15 3.03 -22.26
N LEU A 77 8.67 2.01 -22.95
CA LEU A 77 9.30 0.83 -22.35
C LEU A 77 10.40 1.15 -21.32
N PRO A 78 11.35 2.07 -21.56
CA PRO A 78 12.36 2.39 -20.56
C PRO A 78 11.76 2.93 -19.25
N PHE A 79 10.72 3.75 -19.35
CA PHE A 79 10.01 4.31 -18.18
C PHE A 79 9.13 3.26 -17.49
N LEU A 80 8.51 2.36 -18.25
CA LEU A 80 7.77 1.22 -17.70
C LEU A 80 8.70 0.31 -16.89
N VAL A 81 9.87 -0.05 -17.44
CA VAL A 81 10.87 -0.86 -16.75
C VAL A 81 11.39 -0.12 -15.51
N GLY A 82 11.69 1.18 -15.61
CA GLY A 82 12.11 1.98 -14.47
C GLY A 82 11.05 2.03 -13.36
N TRP A 83 9.79 2.23 -13.72
CA TRP A 83 8.68 2.31 -12.76
C TRP A 83 8.37 0.96 -12.12
N PHE A 84 8.07 -0.05 -12.91
CA PHE A 84 7.71 -1.38 -12.40
C PHE A 84 8.91 -2.13 -11.80
N GLY A 85 10.14 -1.75 -12.15
CA GLY A 85 11.35 -2.23 -11.52
C GLY A 85 11.66 -1.57 -10.17
N ALA A 86 11.21 -0.34 -9.91
CA ALA A 86 11.50 0.38 -8.66
C ALA A 86 10.32 0.39 -7.67
N ALA A 87 9.10 0.62 -8.17
CA ALA A 87 7.91 0.84 -7.35
C ALA A 87 7.58 -0.31 -6.37
N PRO A 88 7.69 -1.60 -6.73
CA PRO A 88 7.42 -2.69 -5.79
C PRO A 88 8.34 -2.65 -4.56
N PHE A 89 9.64 -2.41 -4.76
CA PHE A 89 10.63 -2.37 -3.68
C PHE A 89 10.50 -1.14 -2.78
N LEU A 90 9.95 -0.05 -3.32
CA LEU A 90 9.72 1.20 -2.59
C LEU A 90 8.34 1.25 -1.93
N GLY A 91 7.57 0.17 -1.94
CA GLY A 91 6.25 0.10 -1.32
C GLY A 91 5.15 0.78 -2.15
N GLY A 92 5.38 1.01 -3.44
CA GLY A 92 4.43 1.63 -4.38
C GLY A 92 3.11 0.87 -4.54
N TYR A 93 3.07 -0.38 -4.11
CA TYR A 93 1.88 -1.26 -4.15
C TYR A 93 1.52 -1.82 -2.77
N SER A 94 1.99 -1.17 -1.70
CA SER A 94 1.64 -1.54 -0.32
C SER A 94 0.22 -1.11 0.05
N ALA A 95 -0.31 -1.62 1.18
CA ALA A 95 -1.59 -1.17 1.72
C ALA A 95 -1.58 0.34 2.04
N ASP A 96 -0.43 0.85 2.50
CA ASP A 96 -0.21 2.27 2.79
C ASP A 96 -0.38 3.18 1.57
N ALA A 97 0.04 2.69 0.39
CA ALA A 97 -0.13 3.40 -0.88
C ALA A 97 -1.61 3.52 -1.31
N ARG A 98 -2.51 2.72 -0.72
CA ARG A 98 -3.92 2.62 -1.10
C ARG A 98 -4.89 3.18 -0.07
N LYS A 99 -4.63 2.95 1.21
CA LYS A 99 -5.64 3.10 2.29
C LYS A 99 -5.48 4.37 3.13
N LYS A 100 -4.34 5.07 3.04
CA LYS A 100 -4.00 6.21 3.92
C LYS A 100 -4.35 7.60 3.34
N GLY A 101 -5.21 7.66 2.32
CA GLY A 101 -5.70 8.89 1.71
C GLY A 101 -4.73 9.55 0.71
N VAL A 102 -5.15 10.70 0.17
CA VAL A 102 -4.50 11.40 -0.97
C VAL A 102 -3.03 11.73 -0.71
N GLY A 103 -2.70 12.29 0.47
CA GLY A 103 -1.32 12.68 0.79
C GLY A 103 -0.36 11.51 0.85
N ALA A 104 -0.78 10.36 1.39
CA ALA A 104 0.03 9.15 1.45
C ALA A 104 0.23 8.51 0.06
N ALA A 105 -0.83 8.49 -0.77
CA ALA A 105 -0.75 8.04 -2.15
C ALA A 105 0.22 8.92 -2.97
N ALA A 106 0.11 10.24 -2.84
CA ALA A 106 0.97 11.20 -3.52
C ALA A 106 2.44 11.07 -3.09
N GLY A 107 2.70 11.02 -1.77
CA GLY A 107 4.05 10.88 -1.23
C GLY A 107 4.71 9.55 -1.62
N THR A 108 3.93 8.46 -1.62
CA THR A 108 4.44 7.15 -2.04
C THR A 108 4.76 7.13 -3.54
N ALA A 109 3.88 7.69 -4.37
CA ALA A 109 4.10 7.81 -5.81
C ALA A 109 5.33 8.67 -6.13
N ALA A 110 5.47 9.82 -5.47
CA ALA A 110 6.61 10.72 -5.63
C ALA A 110 7.93 10.05 -5.23
N LYS A 111 7.94 9.30 -4.12
CA LYS A 111 9.11 8.52 -3.68
C LYS A 111 9.51 7.46 -4.71
N CYS A 112 8.54 6.71 -5.25
CA CYS A 112 8.82 5.72 -6.29
C CYS A 112 9.33 6.39 -7.59
N TRP A 113 8.72 7.52 -7.96
CA TRP A 113 9.07 8.30 -9.15
C TRP A 113 10.51 8.83 -9.08
N ALA A 114 10.95 9.30 -7.91
CA ALA A 114 12.29 9.83 -7.72
C ALA A 114 13.40 8.83 -8.10
N VAL A 115 13.14 7.53 -8.00
CA VAL A 115 14.06 6.47 -8.44
C VAL A 115 13.73 6.01 -9.86
N ALA A 116 12.45 5.82 -10.17
CA ALA A 116 12.02 5.30 -11.47
C ALA A 116 12.35 6.23 -12.66
N ALA A 117 12.20 7.54 -12.49
CA ALA A 117 12.45 8.52 -13.55
C ALA A 117 13.91 8.52 -14.03
N PRO A 118 14.93 8.66 -13.15
CA PRO A 118 16.32 8.58 -13.59
C PRO A 118 16.68 7.21 -14.17
N VAL A 119 16.14 6.11 -13.63
CA VAL A 119 16.34 4.77 -14.20
C VAL A 119 15.75 4.68 -15.61
N GLY A 120 14.54 5.19 -15.83
CA GLY A 120 13.90 5.19 -17.14
C GLY A 120 14.66 6.04 -18.17
N ILE A 121 15.18 7.20 -17.75
CA ILE A 121 16.04 8.03 -18.59
C ILE A 121 17.34 7.29 -18.92
N ALA A 122 18.00 6.68 -17.94
CA ALA A 122 19.23 5.93 -18.14
C ALA A 122 19.03 4.75 -19.10
N LEU A 123 17.97 3.95 -18.91
CA LEU A 123 17.60 2.85 -19.80
C LEU A 123 17.33 3.33 -21.22
N ARG A 124 16.65 4.48 -21.36
CA ARG A 124 16.42 5.09 -22.67
C ARG A 124 17.73 5.51 -23.33
N SER A 125 18.63 6.15 -22.59
CA SER A 125 19.94 6.56 -23.09
C SER A 125 20.77 5.37 -23.55
N ILE A 126 20.76 4.27 -22.77
CA ILE A 126 21.43 3.02 -23.13
C ILE A 126 20.82 2.44 -24.41
N ALA A 127 19.49 2.33 -24.49
CA ALA A 127 18.80 1.77 -25.64
C ALA A 127 18.98 2.60 -26.93
N ARG A 128 19.17 3.92 -26.80
CA ARG A 128 19.38 4.84 -27.94
C ARG A 128 20.86 5.07 -28.27
N GLY A 129 21.78 4.79 -27.34
CA GLY A 129 23.22 5.01 -27.49
C GLY A 129 23.69 6.46 -27.27
N TYR A 130 22.83 7.36 -26.78
CA TYR A 130 23.19 8.76 -26.51
C TYR A 130 22.31 9.36 -25.41
N MET A 131 22.80 10.44 -24.78
CA MET A 131 22.04 11.17 -23.76
C MET A 131 20.94 12.03 -24.41
N PRO A 132 19.68 11.94 -23.97
CA PRO A 132 18.61 12.79 -24.49
C PRO A 132 18.86 14.27 -24.17
N ALA A 133 18.24 15.15 -24.94
CA ALA A 133 18.28 16.58 -24.69
C ALA A 133 17.80 16.93 -23.27
N THR A 134 18.41 17.96 -22.66
CA THR A 134 18.02 18.42 -21.31
C THR A 134 16.53 18.77 -21.21
N SER A 135 15.96 19.33 -22.27
CA SER A 135 14.52 19.60 -22.35
C SER A 135 13.69 18.31 -22.25
N PHE A 136 14.09 17.24 -22.95
CA PHE A 136 13.42 15.95 -22.85
C PHE A 136 13.53 15.40 -21.42
N ILE A 137 14.69 15.49 -20.77
CA ILE A 137 14.89 15.03 -19.38
C ILE A 137 13.91 15.74 -18.45
N LEU A 138 13.86 17.08 -18.49
CA LEU A 138 13.01 17.88 -17.61
C LEU A 138 11.52 17.66 -17.88
N VAL A 139 11.10 17.69 -19.15
CA VAL A 139 9.70 17.52 -19.53
C VAL A 139 9.23 16.09 -19.25
N SER A 140 10.01 15.06 -19.60
CA SER A 140 9.64 13.67 -19.32
C SER A 140 9.54 13.42 -17.82
N ALA A 141 10.51 13.89 -17.03
CA ALA A 141 10.46 13.78 -15.58
C ALA A 141 9.22 14.49 -15.01
N GLY A 142 8.98 15.74 -15.39
CA GLY A 142 7.84 16.52 -14.90
C GLY A 142 6.48 15.93 -15.29
N VAL A 143 6.29 15.58 -16.55
CA VAL A 143 5.01 15.04 -17.05
C VAL A 143 4.73 13.67 -16.44
N THR A 144 5.72 12.77 -16.36
CA THR A 144 5.53 11.47 -15.72
C THR A 144 5.26 11.60 -14.22
N ALA A 145 5.88 12.57 -13.54
CA ALA A 145 5.58 12.86 -12.13
C ALA A 145 4.10 13.26 -11.96
N VAL A 146 3.64 14.23 -12.74
CA VAL A 146 2.27 14.74 -12.68
C VAL A 146 1.27 13.64 -12.99
N LEU A 147 1.52 12.82 -14.02
CA LEU A 147 0.60 11.75 -14.39
C LEU A 147 0.53 10.67 -13.31
N LEU A 148 1.67 10.17 -12.82
CA LEU A 148 1.70 9.07 -11.84
C LEU A 148 1.19 9.51 -10.46
N VAL A 149 1.65 10.68 -9.98
CA VAL A 149 1.20 11.24 -8.70
C VAL A 149 -0.25 11.67 -8.81
N GLY A 150 -0.62 12.35 -9.89
CA GLY A 150 -1.96 12.88 -10.12
C GLY A 150 -3.03 11.79 -10.22
N TRP A 151 -2.81 10.75 -11.03
CA TRP A 151 -3.74 9.62 -11.12
C TRP A 151 -3.90 8.91 -9.78
N ARG A 152 -2.80 8.60 -9.08
CA ARG A 152 -2.87 7.91 -7.78
C ARG A 152 -3.56 8.75 -6.72
N SER A 153 -3.35 10.06 -6.75
CA SER A 153 -4.04 11.02 -5.88
C SER A 153 -5.54 11.08 -6.20
N ALA A 154 -5.90 11.10 -7.48
CA ALA A 154 -7.29 11.09 -7.93
C ALA A 154 -8.00 9.78 -7.55
N LEU A 155 -7.35 8.64 -7.74
CA LEU A 155 -7.86 7.33 -7.29
C LEU A 155 -8.07 7.33 -5.78
N ALA A 156 -7.09 7.79 -5.00
CA ALA A 156 -7.19 7.87 -3.55
C ALA A 156 -8.24 8.87 -3.06
N ALA A 157 -8.57 9.92 -3.84
CA ALA A 157 -9.65 10.84 -3.54
C ALA A 157 -11.02 10.24 -3.87
N ALA A 158 -11.10 9.42 -4.94
CA ALA A 158 -12.32 8.76 -5.37
C ALA A 158 -12.68 7.54 -4.51
N THR A 159 -11.68 6.89 -3.91
CA THR A 159 -11.89 5.81 -2.94
C THR A 159 -11.94 6.40 -1.52
N PRO A 160 -13.05 6.25 -0.78
CA PRO A 160 -13.09 6.65 0.62
C PRO A 160 -11.92 6.03 1.36
N ALA A 161 -11.19 6.83 2.14
CA ALA A 161 -10.20 6.28 3.06
C ALA A 161 -10.92 5.28 3.95
N ALA A 162 -10.43 4.04 4.01
CA ALA A 162 -10.98 3.05 4.94
C ALA A 162 -11.03 3.71 6.32
N GLU A 163 -12.22 3.75 6.92
CA GLU A 163 -12.42 4.32 8.24
C GLU A 163 -11.34 3.71 9.15
N PRO A 164 -10.49 4.52 9.79
CA PRO A 164 -9.43 3.97 10.62
C PRO A 164 -10.13 3.13 11.68
N ASP A 165 -9.81 1.83 11.76
CA ASP A 165 -10.27 0.99 12.87
C ASP A 165 -10.12 1.80 14.15
N SER A 166 -11.25 2.04 14.80
CA SER A 166 -11.46 3.06 15.84
C SER A 166 -10.72 2.74 17.15
N VAL A 167 -9.65 1.94 17.09
CA VAL A 167 -8.70 1.71 18.17
C VAL A 167 -7.61 2.81 18.21
N LYS A 168 -7.41 3.60 17.14
CA LYS A 168 -6.33 4.63 17.05
C LYS A 168 -6.77 6.07 16.78
N ALA A 169 -7.98 6.44 17.20
CA ALA A 169 -8.18 7.76 17.83
C ALA A 169 -7.62 7.79 19.27
N ARG A 170 -6.96 6.71 19.72
CA ARG A 170 -5.96 6.80 20.78
C ARG A 170 -4.76 7.57 20.25
N LYS A 171 -4.85 8.90 20.42
CA LYS A 171 -3.75 9.80 20.72
C LYS A 171 -2.45 9.01 20.94
N ASN A 172 -1.46 9.27 20.11
CA ASN A 172 -0.06 8.97 20.37
C ASN A 172 0.36 9.59 21.71
N LYS A 173 -0.11 9.02 22.82
CA LYS A 173 0.48 9.17 24.14
C LYS A 173 1.73 8.30 24.03
N GLN A 174 2.81 8.90 23.53
CA GLN A 174 4.13 8.50 24.00
C GLN A 174 3.98 8.37 25.52
N GLY A 175 4.21 7.17 26.05
CA GLY A 175 4.11 6.92 27.48
C GLY A 175 4.94 7.97 28.18
N ASN A 176 4.27 8.86 28.91
CA ASN A 176 4.95 9.87 29.70
C ASN A 176 5.83 9.08 30.69
N PRO A 177 7.15 9.29 30.77
CA PRO A 177 8.00 8.57 31.73
C PRO A 177 7.48 8.69 33.17
N LEU A 178 6.67 9.71 33.45
CA LEU A 178 5.96 9.86 34.71
C LEU A 178 4.85 8.82 34.93
N GLU A 179 4.13 8.34 33.90
CA GLU A 179 3.16 7.24 34.04
C GLU A 179 3.89 5.92 34.39
N PHE A 180 5.09 5.69 33.84
CA PHE A 180 5.93 4.55 34.23
C PHE A 180 6.37 4.63 35.70
N ILE A 181 6.79 5.81 36.16
CA ILE A 181 7.17 6.03 37.57
C ILE A 181 5.95 5.88 38.50
N GLN A 182 4.78 6.35 38.08
CA GLN A 182 3.53 6.17 38.85
C GLN A 182 3.13 4.70 38.95
N LEU A 183 3.31 3.92 37.89
CA LEU A 183 3.10 2.48 37.92
C LEU A 183 4.06 1.81 38.90
N LEU A 184 5.35 2.18 38.88
CA LEU A 184 6.35 1.66 39.82
C LEU A 184 5.97 1.98 41.28
N MET A 185 5.62 3.23 41.56
CA MET A 185 5.18 3.67 42.90
C MET A 185 3.91 2.96 43.37
N SER A 186 2.99 2.63 42.46
CA SER A 186 1.75 1.93 42.81
C SER A 186 1.98 0.47 43.18
N LEU A 187 3.01 -0.19 42.62
CA LEU A 187 3.44 -1.52 43.04
C LEU A 187 4.08 -1.52 44.43
N THR A 188 4.89 -0.50 44.73
CA THR A 188 5.57 -0.42 46.05
C THR A 188 4.61 -0.06 47.18
N LYS A 189 3.53 0.67 46.89
CA LYS A 189 2.52 1.06 47.89
C LYS A 189 1.57 -0.06 48.30
N ARG A 190 1.62 -1.20 47.63
CA ARG A 190 0.67 -2.31 47.83
C ARG A 190 1.22 -3.43 48.71
N TRP A 191 2.42 -3.24 49.27
CA TRP A 191 3.06 -4.10 50.26
C TRP A 191 3.29 -3.32 51.55
#